data_AF-A0A959VX12-F1
#
_entry.id   AF-A0A959VX12-F1
#
_cell.length_a   1.000
_cell.length_b   1.000
_cell.length_c   1.000
_cell.angle_alpha   90.00
_cell.angle_beta   90.00
_cell.angle_gamma   90.00
#
_symmetry.space_group_name_H-M   'P 1'
#
loop_
_entity.id
_entity.type
_entity.pdbx_description
1 polymer ?
#
loop_
_entity_poly.entity_id
_entity_poly.type
_entity_poly.pdbx_seq_one_letter_code
_entity_poly.pdbx_strand_id
1 'polypeptide(L)'
;RDGERLIDRTGKTQLFDGRSGEPFPAPISVGYMYILKLHHLVDDKIHARSTGPYSLVTQQPLGGKAQFGGQRFGEMEVWALEAYGAAYTLQEMLTVKSDDTVGRVKAYEAIVKGENIPEPSIPESFKVLLKEMQALSLDANVVSEEGVGDLAEEEDDLLQAAQDLGMDLTEVSSDGAADESLSEEGGDAAADGAGDAEEAGAN
;
A
#
# COMPACT_ATOMS: atom_id res chain seq x y z
N ARG A 1 2.93 37.04 52.39
CA ARG A 1 3.00 35.56 52.42
C ARG A 1 2.13 35.19 53.61
N ASP A 2 0.82 35.15 53.39
CA ASP A 2 -0.16 35.52 54.43
C ASP A 2 -0.51 34.38 55.39
N GLY A 3 0.43 33.45 55.60
CA GLY A 3 0.28 32.35 56.57
C GLY A 3 -0.84 31.35 56.27
N GLU A 4 -1.71 31.63 55.30
CA GLU A 4 -2.82 30.76 54.95
C GLU A 4 -2.34 29.50 54.23
N ARG A 5 -2.58 28.37 54.89
CA ARG A 5 -2.25 27.04 54.40
C ARG A 5 -3.40 26.55 53.52
N LEU A 6 -3.19 26.56 52.21
CA LEU A 6 -4.18 26.13 51.20
C LEU A 6 -4.47 24.62 51.23
N ILE A 7 -3.49 23.79 51.63
CA ILE A 7 -3.58 22.32 51.62
C ILE A 7 -3.61 21.82 53.05
N ASP A 8 -4.60 21.01 53.42
CA ASP A 8 -4.75 20.47 54.77
C ASP A 8 -3.64 19.46 55.15
N ARG A 9 -3.75 18.84 56.34
CA ARG A 9 -2.81 17.76 56.75
C ARG A 9 -3.03 16.44 56.01
N THR A 10 -4.14 16.30 55.29
CA THR A 10 -4.48 15.12 54.49
C THR A 10 -3.97 15.19 53.06
N GLY A 11 -3.39 16.33 52.65
CA GLY A 11 -2.90 16.57 51.29
C GLY A 11 -3.98 17.05 50.33
N LYS A 12 -5.14 17.47 50.85
CA LYS A 12 -6.31 17.90 50.07
C LYS A 12 -6.60 19.39 50.23
N THR A 13 -7.29 19.96 49.24
CA THR A 13 -7.74 21.36 49.24
C THR A 13 -9.10 21.49 48.58
N GLN A 14 -9.80 22.58 48.88
CA GLN A 14 -11.07 22.93 48.23
C GLN A 14 -10.78 23.52 46.85
N LEU A 15 -11.14 22.81 45.78
CA LEU A 15 -11.07 23.35 44.42
C LEU A 15 -12.40 24.02 44.05
N PHE A 16 -12.34 24.89 43.05
CA PHE A 16 -13.49 25.53 42.42
C PHE A 16 -13.54 25.13 40.95
N ASP A 17 -14.73 24.91 40.42
CA ASP A 17 -14.92 24.65 38.99
C ASP A 17 -14.66 25.94 38.20
N GLY A 18 -13.68 25.91 37.30
CA GLY A 18 -13.30 27.05 36.47
C GLY A 18 -14.36 27.45 35.42
N ARG A 19 -15.40 26.65 35.20
CA ARG A 19 -16.51 26.97 34.30
C ARG A 19 -17.68 27.67 35.00
N SER A 20 -18.08 27.19 36.18
CA SER A 20 -19.25 27.69 36.93
C SER A 20 -18.90 28.64 38.09
N GLY A 21 -17.70 28.52 38.67
CA GLY A 21 -17.28 29.24 39.86
C GLY A 21 -17.73 28.62 41.19
N GLU A 22 -18.47 27.51 41.15
CA GLU A 22 -18.92 26.80 42.36
C GLU A 22 -17.80 25.93 42.97
N PRO A 23 -17.76 25.77 44.30
CA PRO A 23 -16.81 24.86 44.94
C PRO A 23 -17.17 23.40 44.64
N PHE A 24 -16.15 22.55 44.43
CA PHE A 24 -16.36 21.11 44.33
C PHE A 24 -16.98 20.55 45.63
N PRO A 25 -17.90 19.57 45.59
CA PRO A 25 -18.58 19.07 46.80
C PRO A 25 -17.66 18.44 47.87
N ALA A 26 -16.43 18.06 47.51
CA ALA A 26 -15.47 17.41 48.39
C ALA A 26 -14.05 17.94 48.13
N PRO A 27 -13.16 17.90 49.15
CA PRO A 27 -11.78 18.33 49.00
C PRO A 27 -10.98 17.35 48.13
N ILE A 28 -10.19 17.89 47.19
CA ILE A 28 -9.45 17.15 46.17
C ILE A 28 -7.95 17.14 46.52
N SER A 29 -7.27 16.01 46.28
CA SER A 29 -5.82 15.89 46.46
C SER A 29 -5.10 16.65 45.35
N VAL A 30 -4.25 17.60 45.72
CA VAL A 30 -3.49 18.41 44.77
C VAL A 30 -2.02 18.40 45.17
N GLY A 31 -1.14 18.22 44.19
CA GLY A 31 0.29 18.17 44.41
C GLY A 31 1.06 18.35 43.12
N TYR A 32 2.38 18.43 43.26
CA TYR A 32 3.29 18.48 42.13
C TYR A 32 3.63 17.06 41.71
N MET A 33 3.20 16.69 40.50
CA MET A 33 3.56 15.42 39.87
C MET A 33 4.53 15.69 38.73
N TYR A 34 5.58 14.90 38.65
CA TYR A 34 6.49 14.91 37.52
C TYR A 34 5.91 14.03 36.40
N ILE A 35 5.49 14.65 35.30
CA ILE A 35 4.89 13.97 34.15
C ILE A 35 5.91 13.97 33.01
N LEU A 36 6.15 12.79 32.44
CA LEU A 36 7.00 12.60 31.26
C LEU A 36 6.13 12.46 30.01
N LYS A 37 6.46 13.23 28.95
CA LYS A 37 5.87 13.08 27.63
C LYS A 37 6.65 12.04 26.83
N LEU A 38 6.00 10.94 26.47
CA LEU A 38 6.59 9.91 25.61
C LEU A 38 6.56 10.35 24.13
N HIS A 39 7.51 9.85 23.35
CA HIS A 39 7.62 10.10 21.90
C HIS A 39 6.63 9.23 21.09
N HIS A 40 5.36 9.25 21.48
CA HIS A 40 4.26 8.55 20.81
C HIS A 40 3.15 9.55 20.51
N LEU A 41 3.42 10.46 19.59
CA LEU A 41 2.46 11.48 19.20
C LEU A 41 1.50 10.95 18.13
N VAL A 42 0.29 11.50 18.10
CA VAL A 42 -0.72 11.17 17.08
C VAL A 42 -0.24 11.63 15.70
N ASP A 43 0.45 12.75 15.62
CA ASP A 43 1.04 13.29 14.40
C ASP A 43 1.92 12.25 13.68
N ASP A 44 2.66 11.44 14.45
CA ASP A 44 3.50 10.37 13.92
C ASP A 44 2.72 9.09 13.57
N LYS A 45 1.52 8.90 14.12
CA LYS A 45 0.73 7.65 14.00
C LYS A 45 -0.42 7.73 13.01
N ILE A 46 -0.98 8.92 12.76
CA ILE A 46 -2.08 9.06 11.81
C ILE A 46 -1.60 8.73 10.40
N HIS A 47 -2.37 7.92 9.68
CA HIS A 47 -2.08 7.48 8.32
C HIS A 47 -3.38 7.25 7.56
N ALA A 48 -3.44 7.70 6.32
CA ALA A 48 -4.56 7.50 5.42
C ALA A 48 -4.04 7.26 4.01
N ARG A 49 -4.75 6.42 3.26
CA ARG A 49 -4.44 6.08 1.88
C ARG A 49 -5.73 6.05 1.07
N SER A 50 -5.72 6.69 -0.09
CA SER A 50 -6.75 6.55 -1.13
C SER A 50 -6.24 5.65 -2.26
N THR A 51 -5.21 6.10 -2.97
CA THR A 51 -4.45 5.34 -3.97
C THR A 51 -2.96 5.41 -3.63
N GLY A 52 -2.12 4.58 -4.26
CA GLY A 52 -0.69 4.54 -3.96
C GLY A 52 0.03 3.42 -4.70
N PRO A 53 1.30 3.16 -4.37
CA PRO A 53 2.09 2.13 -5.02
C PRO A 53 1.60 0.72 -4.65
N TYR A 54 1.87 -0.21 -5.56
CA TYR A 54 1.51 -1.63 -5.48
C TYR A 54 2.76 -2.50 -5.62
N SER A 55 2.68 -3.73 -5.10
CA SER A 55 3.69 -4.76 -5.29
C SER A 55 3.78 -5.17 -6.77
N LEU A 56 5.00 -5.38 -7.28
CA LEU A 56 5.21 -5.81 -8.66
C LEU A 56 4.55 -7.15 -8.97
N VAL A 57 4.67 -8.10 -8.04
CA VAL A 57 4.26 -9.50 -8.26
C VAL A 57 2.79 -9.69 -7.92
N THR A 58 2.38 -9.37 -6.70
CA THR A 58 1.02 -9.66 -6.21
C THR A 58 0.00 -8.58 -6.54
N GLN A 59 0.43 -7.43 -7.09
CA GLN A 59 -0.41 -6.26 -7.35
C GLN A 59 -1.18 -5.72 -6.14
N GLN A 60 -0.83 -6.15 -4.93
CA GLN A 60 -1.43 -5.67 -3.68
C GLN A 60 -0.82 -4.34 -3.20
N PRO A 61 -1.57 -3.51 -2.47
CA PRO A 61 -1.07 -2.31 -1.82
C PRO A 61 0.18 -2.60 -0.98
N LEU A 62 1.25 -1.81 -1.16
CA LEU A 62 2.45 -1.93 -0.32
C LEU A 62 2.14 -1.67 1.16
N GLY A 63 2.97 -2.21 2.06
CA GLY A 63 2.82 -2.02 3.50
C GLY A 63 3.59 -0.81 4.04
N GLY A 64 3.12 -0.25 5.16
CA GLY A 64 3.87 0.72 5.96
C GLY A 64 3.62 2.20 5.63
N LYS A 65 3.61 3.02 6.69
CA LYS A 65 3.31 4.46 6.60
C LYS A 65 4.26 5.22 5.66
N ALA A 66 5.56 4.87 5.66
CA ALA A 66 6.57 5.56 4.86
C ALA A 66 6.38 5.38 3.34
N GLN A 67 5.72 4.31 2.90
CA GLN A 67 5.49 3.99 1.49
C GLN A 67 4.07 4.32 1.04
N PHE A 68 3.34 5.12 1.82
CA PHE A 68 1.90 5.34 1.64
C PHE A 68 1.14 4.02 1.54
N GLY A 69 1.51 3.08 2.41
CA GLY A 69 1.03 1.71 2.37
C GLY A 69 -0.45 1.56 2.74
N GLY A 70 -1.07 0.48 2.26
CA GLY A 70 -2.43 0.10 2.64
C GLY A 70 -2.49 -0.46 4.05
N GLN A 71 -3.70 -0.50 4.61
CA GLN A 71 -3.95 -1.24 5.84
C GLN A 71 -4.10 -2.72 5.48
N ARG A 72 -3.50 -3.60 6.28
CA ARG A 72 -3.72 -5.03 6.13
C ARG A 72 -5.14 -5.37 6.58
N PHE A 73 -5.92 -5.93 5.66
CA PHE A 73 -7.15 -6.63 5.96
C PHE A 73 -6.81 -8.12 6.11
N GLY A 74 -6.84 -8.63 7.34
CA GLY A 74 -6.40 -9.98 7.67
C GLY A 74 -7.53 -10.98 7.72
N GLU A 75 -7.16 -12.23 7.97
CA GLU A 75 -8.09 -13.36 8.09
C GLU A 75 -9.14 -13.16 9.19
N MET A 76 -8.75 -12.55 10.32
CA MET A 76 -9.68 -12.24 11.41
C MET A 76 -10.73 -11.21 11.00
N GLU A 77 -10.36 -10.22 10.19
CA GLU A 77 -11.30 -9.23 9.67
C GLU A 77 -12.19 -9.80 8.57
N VAL A 78 -11.68 -10.74 7.76
CA VAL A 78 -12.48 -11.53 6.80
C VAL A 78 -13.58 -12.28 7.55
N TRP A 79 -13.25 -13.03 8.60
CA TRP A 79 -14.24 -13.75 9.42
C TRP A 79 -15.29 -12.81 10.00
N ALA A 80 -14.90 -11.59 10.38
CA ALA A 80 -15.86 -10.61 10.88
C ALA A 80 -16.88 -10.24 9.80
N LEU A 81 -16.46 -9.95 8.56
CA LEU A 81 -17.38 -9.62 7.46
C LEU A 81 -18.25 -10.81 7.05
N GLU A 82 -17.69 -12.02 7.04
CA GLU A 82 -18.43 -13.25 6.77
C GLU A 82 -19.54 -13.48 7.81
N ALA A 83 -19.23 -13.28 9.10
CA ALA A 83 -20.20 -13.42 10.18
C ALA A 83 -21.35 -12.39 10.08
N TYR A 84 -21.06 -11.19 9.57
CA TYR A 84 -22.09 -10.18 9.28
C TYR A 84 -22.91 -10.48 8.01
N GLY A 85 -22.48 -11.43 7.17
CA GLY A 85 -23.08 -11.66 5.86
C GLY A 85 -22.82 -10.53 4.85
N ALA A 86 -21.74 -9.77 5.05
CA ALA A 86 -21.39 -8.62 4.21
C ALA A 86 -20.64 -9.03 2.94
N ALA A 87 -21.27 -9.84 2.10
CA ALA A 87 -20.64 -10.47 0.92
C ALA A 87 -20.05 -9.44 -0.06
N TYR A 88 -20.80 -8.40 -0.43
CA TYR A 88 -20.33 -7.36 -1.35
C TYR A 88 -19.16 -6.55 -0.79
N THR A 89 -19.19 -6.24 0.51
CA THR A 89 -18.08 -5.53 1.17
C THR A 89 -16.83 -6.39 1.21
N LEU A 90 -16.97 -7.69 1.52
CA LEU A 90 -15.85 -8.61 1.50
C LEU A 90 -15.27 -8.75 0.10
N GLN A 91 -16.11 -8.91 -0.92
CA GLN A 91 -15.69 -8.98 -2.31
C GLN A 91 -14.93 -7.71 -2.70
N GLU A 92 -15.48 -6.53 -2.44
CA GLU A 92 -14.85 -5.24 -2.76
C GLU A 92 -13.48 -5.08 -2.08
N MET A 93 -13.35 -5.54 -0.82
CA MET A 93 -12.07 -5.52 -0.09
C MET A 93 -11.02 -6.45 -0.69
N LEU A 94 -11.43 -7.61 -1.23
CA LEU A 94 -10.53 -8.61 -1.79
C LEU A 94 -10.19 -8.35 -3.27
N THR A 95 -11.00 -7.59 -4.01
CA THR A 95 -10.80 -7.34 -5.45
C THR A 95 -10.43 -5.87 -5.72
N VAL A 96 -11.42 -5.01 -5.91
CA VAL A 96 -11.31 -3.63 -6.41
C VAL A 96 -10.43 -2.75 -5.52
N LYS A 97 -10.40 -3.00 -4.21
CA LYS A 97 -9.56 -2.27 -3.24
C LYS A 97 -8.18 -2.89 -3.01
N SER A 98 -7.88 -4.04 -3.63
CA SER A 98 -6.66 -4.81 -3.42
C SER A 98 -5.87 -4.98 -4.72
N ASP A 99 -6.11 -6.07 -5.46
CA ASP A 99 -5.24 -6.59 -6.52
C ASP A 99 -5.96 -6.79 -7.87
N ASP A 100 -7.22 -6.37 -7.99
CA ASP A 100 -7.90 -6.28 -9.29
C ASP A 100 -7.36 -5.07 -10.06
N THR A 101 -6.42 -5.32 -10.97
CA THR A 101 -5.68 -4.28 -11.71
C THR A 101 -6.57 -3.47 -12.65
N VAL A 102 -7.51 -4.12 -13.34
CA VAL A 102 -8.46 -3.48 -14.25
C VAL A 102 -9.61 -2.86 -13.47
N GLY A 103 -10.16 -3.60 -12.50
CA GLY A 103 -11.29 -3.18 -11.68
C GLY A 103 -10.98 -1.94 -10.85
N ARG A 104 -9.77 -1.81 -10.29
CA ARG A 104 -9.40 -0.60 -9.51
C ARG A 104 -9.36 0.67 -10.35
N VAL A 105 -8.90 0.58 -11.61
CA VAL A 105 -8.85 1.74 -12.52
C VAL A 105 -10.26 2.13 -12.93
N LYS A 106 -11.08 1.16 -13.36
CA LYS A 106 -12.48 1.42 -13.73
C LYS A 106 -13.30 1.92 -12.54
N ALA A 107 -13.06 1.41 -11.33
CA ALA A 107 -13.72 1.88 -10.12
C ALA A 107 -13.34 3.33 -9.79
N TYR A 108 -12.07 3.70 -9.93
CA TYR A 108 -11.64 5.08 -9.76
C TYR A 108 -12.33 6.01 -10.76
N GLU A 109 -12.39 5.62 -12.03
CA GLU A 109 -13.10 6.39 -13.06
C GLU A 109 -14.59 6.52 -12.77
N ALA A 110 -15.27 5.42 -12.39
CA ALA A 110 -16.68 5.42 -12.06
C ALA A 110 -16.98 6.36 -10.89
N ILE A 111 -16.15 6.35 -9.84
CA ILE A 111 -16.28 7.26 -8.70
C ILE A 111 -16.14 8.72 -9.13
N VAL A 112 -15.19 9.03 -10.02
CA VAL A 112 -15.00 10.40 -10.54
C VAL A 112 -16.17 10.84 -11.42
N LYS A 113 -16.74 9.92 -12.21
CA LYS A 113 -17.91 10.16 -13.08
C LYS A 113 -19.24 10.17 -12.31
N GLY A 114 -19.26 9.68 -11.07
CA GLY A 114 -20.49 9.49 -10.29
C GLY A 114 -21.36 8.33 -10.80
N GLU A 115 -20.74 7.37 -11.49
CA GLU A 115 -21.38 6.16 -12.01
C GLU A 115 -21.27 5.02 -11.00
N ASN A 116 -22.06 3.97 -11.20
CA ASN A 116 -21.95 2.77 -10.37
C ASN A 116 -20.63 2.05 -10.65
N ILE A 117 -20.02 1.53 -9.59
CA ILE A 117 -18.78 0.74 -9.67
C ILE A 117 -19.10 -0.54 -10.47
N PRO A 118 -18.28 -0.89 -11.49
CA PRO A 118 -18.49 -2.09 -12.28
C PRO A 118 -18.26 -3.36 -11.45
N GLU A 119 -18.69 -4.50 -11.98
CA GLU A 119 -18.44 -5.78 -11.34
C GLU A 119 -16.94 -6.10 -11.29
N PRO A 120 -16.43 -6.65 -10.18
CA PRO A 120 -15.02 -7.00 -10.04
C PRO A 120 -14.60 -8.15 -10.96
N SER A 121 -13.33 -8.15 -11.37
CA SER A 121 -12.71 -9.23 -12.12
C SER A 121 -11.94 -10.21 -11.21
N ILE A 122 -11.27 -11.20 -11.81
CA ILE A 122 -10.48 -12.19 -11.08
C ILE A 122 -9.26 -11.53 -10.43
N PRO A 123 -9.02 -11.71 -9.12
CA PRO A 123 -7.83 -11.21 -8.43
C PRO A 123 -6.52 -11.67 -9.05
N GLU A 124 -5.54 -10.77 -9.13
CA GLU A 124 -4.21 -11.12 -9.61
C GLU A 124 -3.53 -12.17 -8.71
N SER A 125 -3.77 -12.13 -7.40
CA SER A 125 -3.24 -13.14 -6.47
C SER A 125 -3.70 -14.56 -6.80
N PHE A 126 -4.91 -14.73 -7.33
CA PHE A 126 -5.41 -16.03 -7.77
C PHE A 126 -4.73 -16.50 -9.06
N LYS A 127 -4.47 -15.58 -10.00
CA LYS A 127 -3.71 -15.87 -11.23
C LYS A 127 -2.27 -16.30 -10.91
N VAL A 128 -1.61 -15.56 -10.01
CA VAL A 128 -0.27 -15.91 -9.51
C VAL A 128 -0.26 -17.30 -8.87
N LEU A 129 -1.24 -17.61 -8.02
CA LEU A 129 -1.38 -18.93 -7.41
C LEU A 129 -1.46 -20.05 -8.46
N LEU A 130 -2.25 -19.85 -9.53
CA LEU A 130 -2.39 -20.85 -10.58
C LEU A 130 -1.06 -21.09 -11.32
N LYS A 131 -0.35 -20.02 -11.67
CA LYS A 131 0.97 -20.12 -12.33
C LYS A 131 2.00 -20.77 -11.40
N GLU A 132 1.95 -20.50 -10.09
CA GLU A 132 2.81 -21.17 -9.10
C GLU A 132 2.52 -22.68 -9.01
N MET A 133 1.26 -23.10 -9.09
CA MET A 133 0.89 -24.53 -9.14
C MET A 133 1.37 -25.19 -10.45
N GLN A 134 1.19 -24.51 -11.58
CA GLN A 134 1.66 -24.99 -12.89
C GLN A 134 3.19 -25.13 -12.94
N ALA A 135 3.93 -24.23 -12.28
CA ALA A 135 5.39 -24.32 -12.14
C ALA A 135 5.84 -25.57 -11.37
N LEU A 136 4.98 -26.12 -10.50
CA LEU A 136 5.19 -27.39 -9.80
C LEU A 136 4.75 -28.61 -10.63
N SER A 137 4.45 -28.44 -11.92
CA SER A 137 3.90 -29.49 -12.79
C SER A 137 2.55 -30.04 -12.32
N LEU A 138 1.76 -29.22 -11.63
CA LEU A 138 0.37 -29.53 -11.31
C LEU A 138 -0.55 -28.95 -12.38
N ASP A 139 -1.38 -29.80 -12.98
CA ASP A 139 -2.40 -29.38 -13.93
C ASP A 139 -3.61 -28.85 -13.17
N ALA A 140 -3.72 -27.53 -13.09
CA ALA A 140 -4.82 -26.82 -12.47
C ALA A 140 -5.48 -25.92 -13.52
N ASN A 141 -6.76 -26.19 -13.78
CA ASN A 141 -7.56 -25.46 -14.75
C ASN A 141 -8.88 -25.03 -14.10
N VAL A 142 -9.39 -23.86 -14.50
CA VAL A 142 -10.71 -23.40 -14.08
C VAL A 142 -11.74 -24.03 -14.99
N VAL A 143 -12.74 -24.69 -14.41
CA VAL A 143 -13.81 -25.35 -15.18
C VAL A 143 -15.10 -24.58 -14.95
N SER A 144 -15.69 -24.08 -16.03
CA SER A 144 -17.03 -23.50 -16.02
C SER A 144 -18.08 -24.58 -16.37
N GLU A 145 -19.36 -24.26 -16.23
CA GLU A 145 -20.44 -25.19 -16.62
C GLU A 145 -20.43 -25.55 -18.11
N GLU A 146 -19.75 -24.75 -18.95
CA GLU A 146 -19.66 -24.92 -20.40
C GLU A 146 -18.37 -25.63 -20.86
N GLY A 147 -17.43 -25.92 -19.94
CA GLY A 147 -16.18 -26.62 -20.24
C GLY A 147 -14.98 -26.09 -19.45
N VAL A 148 -13.77 -26.47 -19.85
CA VAL A 148 -12.54 -25.90 -19.29
C VAL A 148 -12.44 -24.45 -19.78
N GLY A 149 -12.54 -23.49 -18.87
CA GLY A 149 -12.38 -22.07 -19.18
C GLY A 149 -10.90 -21.71 -19.13
N ASP A 150 -10.35 -21.32 -20.28
CA ASP A 150 -8.98 -20.83 -20.33
C ASP A 150 -8.93 -19.39 -19.78
N LEU A 151 -8.24 -19.20 -18.66
CA LEU A 151 -7.92 -17.88 -18.10
C LEU A 151 -7.03 -17.03 -19.03
N ALA A 152 -6.54 -17.61 -20.13
CA ALA A 152 -5.79 -16.92 -21.17
C ALA A 152 -6.61 -15.81 -21.84
N GLU A 153 -7.95 -15.93 -21.89
CA GLU A 153 -8.82 -14.89 -22.47
C GLU A 153 -8.76 -13.57 -21.68
N GLU A 154 -8.44 -13.60 -20.39
CA GLU A 154 -8.31 -12.36 -19.57
C GLU A 154 -6.93 -11.69 -19.67
N GLU A 155 -5.87 -12.40 -20.08
CA GLU A 155 -4.58 -11.77 -20.41
C GLU A 155 -4.72 -10.88 -21.67
N ASP A 156 -5.56 -11.28 -22.62
CA ASP A 156 -5.91 -10.48 -23.80
C ASP A 156 -6.73 -9.24 -23.42
N ASP A 157 -7.63 -9.32 -22.43
CA ASP A 157 -8.37 -8.15 -21.91
C ASP A 157 -7.45 -7.11 -21.25
N LEU A 158 -6.38 -7.56 -20.56
CA LEU A 158 -5.36 -6.69 -20.00
C LEU A 158 -4.55 -5.97 -21.09
N LEU A 159 -4.15 -6.70 -22.14
CA LEU A 159 -3.48 -6.16 -23.31
C LEU A 159 -4.37 -5.16 -24.05
N GLN A 160 -5.66 -5.46 -24.17
CA GLN A 160 -6.63 -4.60 -24.84
C GLN A 160 -6.95 -3.34 -24.02
N ALA A 161 -7.10 -3.45 -22.70
CA ALA A 161 -7.27 -2.30 -21.81
C ALA A 161 -6.03 -1.38 -21.78
N ALA A 162 -4.82 -1.95 -21.85
CA ALA A 162 -3.59 -1.17 -21.96
C ALA A 162 -3.49 -0.41 -23.29
N GLN A 163 -3.94 -1.03 -24.39
CA GLN A 163 -4.02 -0.40 -25.72
C GLN A 163 -5.07 0.72 -25.75
N ASP A 164 -6.25 0.51 -25.14
CA ASP A 164 -7.31 1.52 -25.04
C ASP A 164 -6.89 2.75 -24.18
N LEU A 165 -6.00 2.55 -23.21
CA LEU A 165 -5.43 3.63 -22.39
C LEU A 165 -4.23 4.33 -23.03
N GLY A 166 -3.79 3.93 -24.23
CA GLY A 166 -2.65 4.51 -24.92
C GLY A 166 -1.31 4.33 -24.19
N MET A 167 -1.19 3.30 -23.36
CA MET A 167 0.06 2.95 -22.69
C MET A 167 0.85 1.99 -23.58
N ASP A 168 1.92 2.49 -24.19
CA ASP A 168 2.83 1.66 -24.97
C ASP A 168 3.65 0.76 -24.03
N LEU A 169 3.29 -0.52 -23.96
CA LEU A 169 3.98 -1.53 -23.15
C LEU A 169 5.14 -2.20 -23.91
N THR A 170 5.50 -1.70 -25.10
CA THR A 170 6.60 -2.31 -25.89
C THR A 170 8.00 -2.00 -25.36
N GLU A 171 8.19 -1.03 -24.46
CA GLU A 171 9.52 -0.63 -23.96
C GLU A 171 10.04 -1.41 -22.74
N VAL A 172 9.27 -2.31 -22.11
CA VAL A 172 9.78 -3.11 -20.96
C VAL A 172 10.42 -4.44 -21.41
N SER A 173 10.35 -4.76 -22.70
CA SER A 173 10.78 -6.07 -23.23
C SER A 173 12.18 -6.09 -23.86
N SER A 174 12.90 -4.96 -23.96
CA SER A 174 14.18 -4.89 -24.70
C SER A 174 15.46 -4.90 -23.86
N ASP A 175 15.40 -4.96 -22.53
CA ASP A 175 16.63 -5.00 -21.68
C ASP A 175 17.01 -6.41 -21.19
N GLY A 176 16.45 -7.45 -21.81
CA GLY A 176 16.73 -8.84 -21.46
C GLY A 176 17.18 -9.67 -22.66
N ALA A 177 18.50 -9.77 -22.83
CA ALA A 177 19.21 -10.77 -23.63
C ALA A 177 19.40 -10.51 -25.15
N ALA A 178 20.57 -9.95 -25.49
CA ALA A 178 21.40 -10.45 -26.59
C ALA A 178 22.81 -9.82 -26.50
N ASP A 179 23.74 -10.48 -25.80
CA ASP A 179 25.16 -10.44 -26.18
C ASP A 179 25.83 -11.75 -25.79
N GLU A 180 25.67 -12.76 -26.64
CA GLU A 180 26.68 -13.80 -26.81
C GLU A 180 26.82 -14.15 -28.29
N SER A 181 28.08 -14.25 -28.71
CA SER A 181 28.64 -14.65 -30.01
C SER A 181 28.72 -13.56 -31.09
N LEU A 182 29.95 -13.11 -31.36
CA LEU A 182 30.80 -13.72 -32.39
C LEU A 182 32.24 -13.15 -32.35
N SER A 183 33.21 -14.07 -32.37
CA SER A 183 34.63 -13.80 -32.55
C SER A 183 35.04 -13.89 -34.04
N GLU A 184 36.11 -13.17 -34.37
CA GLU A 184 36.92 -13.19 -35.62
C GLU A 184 36.28 -12.47 -36.82
N GLU A 185 36.93 -11.63 -37.62
CA GLU A 185 38.34 -11.44 -38.02
C GLU A 185 38.72 -9.95 -38.17
N GLY A 186 40.02 -9.67 -38.25
CA GLY A 186 40.60 -8.33 -38.15
C GLY A 186 40.57 -7.40 -39.37
N GLY A 187 41.28 -6.28 -39.25
CA GLY A 187 41.50 -5.34 -40.35
C GLY A 187 41.78 -3.89 -39.92
N ASP A 188 43.05 -3.63 -39.58
CA ASP A 188 43.84 -2.41 -39.76
C ASP A 188 43.15 -1.08 -40.19
N ALA A 189 43.36 0.00 -39.42
CA ALA A 189 43.83 1.31 -39.94
C ALA A 189 44.03 2.34 -38.82
N ALA A 190 45.07 3.14 -39.00
CA ALA A 190 45.70 4.04 -38.05
C ALA A 190 45.00 5.40 -37.79
N ALA A 191 45.47 6.03 -36.72
CA ALA A 191 45.93 7.43 -36.64
C ALA A 191 45.11 8.43 -35.79
N ASP A 192 45.85 8.95 -34.80
CA ASP A 192 45.96 10.34 -34.34
C ASP A 192 44.87 10.99 -33.47
N GLY A 193 45.36 11.60 -32.38
CA GLY A 193 44.90 12.94 -32.01
C GLY A 193 44.68 13.24 -30.53
N ALA A 194 45.78 13.33 -29.77
CA ALA A 194 46.11 14.33 -28.74
C ALA A 194 45.01 15.01 -27.88
N GLY A 195 45.32 15.16 -26.58
CA GLY A 195 45.12 16.44 -25.89
C GLY A 195 44.62 16.40 -24.44
N ASP A 196 45.58 16.52 -23.51
CA ASP A 196 45.57 17.31 -22.25
C ASP A 196 44.44 17.19 -21.22
N ALA A 197 44.80 16.83 -19.97
CA ALA A 197 45.18 17.81 -18.93
C ALA A 197 45.14 17.19 -17.53
N GLU A 198 46.32 17.08 -16.93
CA GLU A 198 46.74 17.64 -15.65
C GLU A 198 45.93 17.52 -14.33
N GLU A 199 46.73 17.23 -13.31
CA GLU A 199 46.69 17.64 -11.90
C GLU A 199 45.79 16.92 -10.87
N ALA A 200 46.46 15.98 -10.19
CA ALA A 200 46.91 16.11 -8.80
C ALA A 200 45.88 16.28 -7.66
N GLY A 201 46.14 15.48 -6.63
CA GLY A 201 46.39 16.08 -5.33
C GLY A 201 45.37 15.75 -4.25
N ALA A 202 45.69 14.69 -3.52
CA ALA A 202 45.50 14.51 -2.09
C ALA A 202 44.80 15.65 -1.30
N ASN A 203 43.70 15.28 -0.65
CA ASN A 203 43.62 15.31 0.82
C ASN A 203 42.66 14.20 1.30
#